data_AF-A0A3D1PRQ4-F1
#
_entry.id   AF-A0A3D1PRQ4-F1
#
_cell.length_a   1.000
_cell.length_b   1.000
_cell.length_c   1.000
_cell.angle_alpha   90.00
_cell.angle_beta   90.00
_cell.angle_gamma   90.00
#
_symmetry.space_group_name_H-M   'P 1'
#
loop_
_entity.id
_entity.type
_entity.pdbx_description
1 polymer ?
#
loop_
_entity_poly.entity_id
_entity_poly.type
_entity_poly.pdbx_seq_one_letter_code
_entity_poly.pdbx_strand_id
1 'polypeptide(L)'
;MSKSGIVNVRMVITEEKILSNIDKVQKLINPKSKKQIIQLEDDTYFKDLVESIKTYLIEYPKKKNFPTSVYKAAYGLVEFATNQFEDNTKKIEELIRQREQNIALAGQLKGLIDAVVNKEKDWKDQVKQAEENFSEDIIEPLTIVGKARSTKSQNYQDAMKLLNARVNNLESNLHIEIDMERIEDRSKALSYIGIEIADALKSIPTPVEEVENQQEIQEVQQVQEEQQYIQETTFETKPSLWQRFKNSKFVRAMKAITRIRIVIDAPNALPEGRGENN
;
A
#
# COMPACT_ATOMS: atom_id res chain seq x y z
N MET A 1 35.44 -27.39 44.58
CA MET A 1 35.40 -26.50 43.40
C MET A 1 34.57 -27.18 42.31
N SER A 2 33.24 -26.99 42.30
CA SER A 2 32.36 -27.46 41.24
C SER A 2 32.42 -26.47 40.08
N LYS A 3 32.99 -26.88 38.93
CA LYS A 3 32.91 -26.09 37.71
C LYS A 3 31.48 -26.18 37.20
N SER A 4 30.69 -25.15 37.48
CA SER A 4 29.39 -24.95 36.85
C SER A 4 29.63 -24.69 35.36
N GLY A 5 29.38 -25.69 34.53
CA GLY A 5 29.42 -25.53 33.08
C GLY A 5 28.36 -24.53 32.67
N ILE A 6 28.79 -23.41 32.07
CA ILE A 6 27.90 -22.49 31.38
C ILE A 6 27.35 -23.28 30.18
N VAL A 7 26.17 -23.86 30.35
CA VAL A 7 25.42 -24.45 29.24
C VAL A 7 24.96 -23.28 28.40
N ASN A 8 25.59 -23.09 27.23
CA ASN A 8 25.07 -22.23 26.18
C ASN A 8 23.74 -22.83 25.71
N VAL A 9 22.64 -22.42 26.34
CA VAL A 9 21.29 -22.71 25.85
C VAL A 9 21.07 -21.83 24.63
N ARG A 10 21.61 -22.24 23.47
CA ARG A 10 21.04 -21.79 22.19
C ARG A 10 19.60 -22.29 22.21
N MET A 11 18.63 -21.39 22.37
CA MET A 11 17.21 -21.74 22.19
C MET A 11 17.07 -22.34 20.80
N VAL A 12 16.94 -23.67 20.72
CA VAL A 12 16.63 -24.36 19.48
C VAL A 12 15.19 -24.01 19.17
N ILE A 13 15.00 -23.06 18.26
CA ILE A 13 13.66 -22.71 17.80
C ILE A 13 13.11 -23.94 17.04
N THR A 14 12.01 -24.50 17.53
CA THR A 14 11.38 -25.69 16.94
C THR A 14 10.52 -25.31 15.73
N GLU A 15 10.29 -26.28 14.83
CA GLU A 15 9.39 -26.13 13.69
C GLU A 15 8.00 -25.61 14.11
N GLU A 16 7.41 -26.22 15.15
CA GLU A 16 6.10 -25.81 15.69
C GLU A 16 6.09 -24.35 16.13
N LYS A 17 7.20 -23.88 16.73
CA LYS A 17 7.32 -22.49 17.18
C LYS A 17 7.33 -21.54 16.00
N ILE A 18 8.01 -21.87 14.90
CA ILE A 18 8.05 -21.05 13.69
C ILE A 18 6.71 -21.03 12.97
N LEU A 19 6.04 -22.17 12.84
CA LEU A 19 4.69 -22.22 12.28
C LEU A 19 3.73 -21.35 13.10
N SER A 20 3.83 -21.40 14.43
CA SER A 20 3.06 -20.51 15.32
C SER A 20 3.39 -19.04 15.12
N ASN A 21 4.67 -18.70 14.93
CA ASN A 21 5.09 -17.32 14.69
C ASN A 21 4.59 -16.81 13.32
N ILE A 22 4.63 -17.64 12.27
CA ILE A 22 4.08 -17.33 10.94
C ILE A 22 2.58 -17.03 11.03
N ASP A 23 1.80 -17.88 11.72
CA ASP A 23 0.36 -17.66 11.91
C ASP A 23 0.07 -16.36 12.69
N LYS A 24 0.86 -16.04 13.71
CA LYS A 24 0.74 -14.78 14.46
C LYS A 24 1.03 -13.58 13.57
N VAL A 25 2.11 -13.61 12.78
CA VAL A 25 2.45 -12.56 11.82
C VAL A 25 1.30 -12.38 10.83
N GLN A 26 0.79 -13.47 10.24
CA GLN A 26 -0.33 -13.43 9.29
C GLN A 26 -1.59 -12.79 9.91
N LYS A 27 -1.92 -13.11 11.18
CA LYS A 27 -3.03 -12.48 11.90
C LYS A 27 -2.85 -10.98 12.13
N LEU A 28 -1.63 -10.54 12.37
CA LEU A 28 -1.32 -9.13 12.64
C LEU A 28 -1.41 -8.25 11.38
N ILE A 29 -1.11 -8.82 10.21
CA ILE A 29 -1.21 -8.12 8.91
C ILE A 29 -2.57 -8.29 8.22
N ASN A 30 -3.44 -9.16 8.74
CA ASN A 30 -4.75 -9.40 8.14
C ASN A 30 -5.69 -8.21 8.42
N PRO A 31 -6.22 -7.54 7.39
CA PRO A 31 -7.10 -6.37 7.57
C PRO A 31 -8.42 -6.70 8.28
N LYS A 32 -8.82 -7.97 8.35
CA LYS A 32 -10.02 -8.43 9.06
C LYS A 32 -9.76 -8.82 10.53
N SER A 33 -8.50 -8.80 10.97
CA SER A 33 -8.14 -9.16 12.35
C SER A 33 -8.50 -8.06 13.34
N LYS A 34 -8.85 -8.44 14.57
CA LYS A 34 -9.13 -7.50 15.68
C LYS A 34 -7.87 -6.84 16.24
N LYS A 35 -6.72 -7.52 16.14
CA LYS A 35 -5.41 -6.99 16.55
C LYS A 35 -4.56 -6.83 15.30
N GLN A 36 -4.38 -5.59 14.88
CA GLN A 36 -3.58 -5.22 13.71
C GLN A 36 -2.36 -4.45 14.17
N ILE A 37 -1.30 -4.50 13.37
CA ILE A 37 -0.15 -3.61 13.53
C ILE A 37 -0.64 -2.19 13.26
N ILE A 38 -0.29 -1.28 14.17
CA ILE A 38 -0.65 0.14 14.08
C ILE A 38 0.47 0.87 13.36
N GLN A 39 1.71 0.70 13.83
CA GLN A 39 2.92 1.31 13.26
C GLN A 39 4.07 0.31 13.32
N LEU A 40 4.70 0.05 12.17
CA LEU A 40 5.81 -0.89 12.09
C LEU A 40 7.00 -0.46 12.96
N GLU A 41 7.26 0.84 13.05
CA GLU A 41 8.44 1.41 13.68
C GLU A 41 8.48 1.08 15.19
N ASP A 42 7.33 1.14 15.85
CA ASP A 42 7.18 0.93 17.30
C ASP A 42 6.79 -0.50 17.69
N ASP A 43 6.39 -1.34 16.74
CA ASP A 43 5.96 -2.72 17.02
C ASP A 43 7.17 -3.68 17.10
N THR A 44 7.85 -3.66 18.25
CA THR A 44 8.98 -4.57 18.54
C THR A 44 8.55 -6.03 18.50
N TYR A 45 7.35 -6.35 18.98
CA TYR A 45 6.82 -7.72 18.99
C TYR A 45 6.69 -8.28 17.57
N PHE A 46 6.15 -7.49 16.64
CA PHE A 46 6.07 -7.89 15.24
C PHE A 46 7.45 -8.09 14.62
N LYS A 47 8.39 -7.16 14.86
CA LYS A 47 9.77 -7.27 14.36
C LYS A 47 10.46 -8.53 14.89
N ASP A 48 10.32 -8.83 16.18
CA ASP A 48 10.89 -10.02 16.80
C ASP A 48 10.31 -11.32 16.20
N LEU A 49 9.00 -11.34 15.90
CA LEU A 49 8.38 -12.47 15.22
C LEU A 49 8.96 -12.68 13.82
N VAL A 50 9.06 -11.62 13.01
CA VAL A 50 9.63 -11.71 11.65
C VAL A 50 11.11 -12.10 11.70
N GLU A 51 11.89 -11.50 12.61
CA GLU A 51 13.31 -11.83 12.78
C GLU A 51 13.51 -13.28 13.24
N SER A 52 12.62 -13.80 14.10
CA SER A 52 12.67 -15.21 14.49
C SER A 52 12.41 -16.17 13.32
N ILE A 53 11.49 -15.81 12.42
CA ILE A 53 11.20 -16.57 11.20
C ILE A 53 12.40 -16.51 10.27
N LYS A 54 12.92 -15.31 9.99
CA LYS A 54 14.11 -15.09 9.17
C LYS A 54 15.32 -15.85 9.71
N THR A 55 15.61 -15.73 11.00
CA THR A 55 16.71 -16.43 11.66
C THR A 55 16.55 -17.93 11.48
N TYR A 56 15.35 -18.49 11.67
CA TYR A 56 15.13 -19.91 11.39
C TYR A 56 15.32 -20.27 9.91
N LEU A 57 14.82 -19.46 8.97
CA LEU A 57 15.01 -19.72 7.54
C LEU A 57 16.49 -19.67 7.10
N ILE A 58 17.31 -18.84 7.75
CA ILE A 58 18.75 -18.70 7.45
C ILE A 58 19.60 -19.73 8.21
N GLU A 59 19.32 -19.91 9.50
CA GLU A 59 20.12 -20.74 10.42
C GLU A 59 19.69 -22.21 10.41
N TYR A 60 18.43 -22.52 10.11
CA TYR A 60 18.00 -23.90 9.95
C TYR A 60 18.71 -24.47 8.71
N PRO A 61 19.46 -25.56 8.88
CA PRO A 61 20.74 -25.62 8.22
C PRO A 61 20.55 -26.03 6.77
N LYS A 62 21.67 -25.95 6.07
CA LYS A 62 22.13 -26.80 4.96
C LYS A 62 22.00 -28.33 5.25
N LYS A 63 21.02 -28.76 6.05
CA LYS A 63 20.53 -30.13 6.20
C LYS A 63 19.83 -30.47 4.89
N LYS A 64 20.10 -31.66 4.38
CA LYS A 64 19.59 -32.14 3.09
C LYS A 64 18.07 -32.08 2.92
N ASN A 65 17.30 -31.89 4.00
CA ASN A 65 15.84 -31.81 3.94
C ASN A 65 15.33 -30.68 4.85
N PHE A 66 14.89 -29.57 4.25
CA PHE A 66 14.22 -28.47 4.94
C PHE A 66 12.73 -28.82 5.16
N PRO A 67 12.10 -28.50 6.30
CA PRO A 67 10.71 -28.87 6.53
C PRO A 67 9.76 -28.24 5.50
N THR A 68 9.09 -29.08 4.71
CA THR A 68 8.15 -28.64 3.67
C THR A 68 7.00 -27.81 4.24
N SER A 69 6.54 -28.13 5.45
CA SER A 69 5.54 -27.39 6.22
C SER A 69 5.94 -25.92 6.43
N VAL A 70 7.15 -25.68 6.93
CA VAL A 70 7.68 -24.33 7.18
C VAL A 70 7.90 -23.59 5.87
N TYR A 71 8.38 -24.29 4.83
CA TYR A 71 8.60 -23.69 3.53
C TYR A 71 7.28 -23.20 2.92
N LYS A 72 6.26 -24.06 2.89
CA LYS A 72 4.91 -23.73 2.39
C LYS A 72 4.27 -22.60 3.21
N ALA A 73 4.43 -22.62 4.54
CA ALA A 73 3.89 -21.58 5.41
C ALA A 73 4.57 -20.21 5.20
N ALA A 74 5.91 -20.18 5.12
CA ALA A 74 6.66 -18.96 4.88
C ALA A 74 6.40 -18.39 3.48
N TYR A 75 6.33 -19.27 2.47
CA TYR A 75 5.97 -18.87 1.11
C TYR A 75 4.54 -18.30 1.06
N GLY A 76 3.57 -18.98 1.68
CA GLY A 76 2.18 -18.51 1.78
C GLY A 76 2.06 -17.18 2.53
N LEU A 77 2.89 -16.93 3.54
CA LEU A 77 2.96 -15.65 4.24
C LEU A 77 3.46 -14.53 3.31
N VAL A 78 4.52 -14.77 2.52
CA VAL A 78 5.03 -13.80 1.55
C VAL A 78 4.03 -13.53 0.44
N GLU A 79 3.37 -14.58 -0.08
CA GLU A 79 2.32 -14.43 -1.09
C GLU A 79 1.13 -13.63 -0.55
N PHE A 80 0.66 -13.96 0.66
CA PHE A 80 -0.39 -13.19 1.32
C PHE A 80 0.01 -11.73 1.50
N ALA A 81 1.23 -11.47 1.99
CA ALA A 81 1.71 -10.11 2.18
C ALA A 81 1.80 -9.33 0.86
N THR A 82 2.23 -9.99 -0.21
CA THR A 82 2.32 -9.41 -1.56
C THR A 82 0.93 -9.04 -2.10
N ASN A 83 -0.03 -9.95 -2.01
CA ASN A 83 -1.40 -9.70 -2.47
C ASN A 83 -2.04 -8.53 -1.69
N GLN A 84 -1.84 -8.49 -0.36
CA GLN A 84 -2.34 -7.38 0.45
C GLN A 84 -1.66 -6.04 0.10
N PHE A 85 -0.37 -6.07 -0.24
CA PHE A 85 0.35 -4.87 -0.66
C PHE A 85 -0.18 -4.34 -2.00
N GLU A 86 -0.46 -5.23 -2.96
CA GLU A 86 -1.08 -4.85 -4.23
C GLU A 86 -2.48 -4.25 -4.05
N ASP A 87 -3.30 -4.84 -3.19
CA ASP A 87 -4.63 -4.32 -2.87
C ASP A 87 -4.56 -2.94 -2.17
N ASN A 88 -3.59 -2.75 -1.27
CA ASN A 88 -3.33 -1.45 -0.66
C ASN A 88 -2.89 -0.40 -1.68
N THR A 89 -2.07 -0.80 -2.66
CA THR A 89 -1.62 0.09 -3.74
C THR A 89 -2.80 0.58 -4.57
N LYS A 90 -3.74 -0.30 -4.92
CA LYS A 90 -4.97 0.08 -5.64
C LYS A 90 -5.82 1.06 -4.83
N LYS A 91 -5.98 0.84 -3.52
CA LYS A 91 -6.72 1.75 -2.65
C LYS A 91 -6.06 3.12 -2.55
N ILE A 92 -4.74 3.18 -2.47
CA ILE A 92 -4.01 4.47 -2.50
C ILE A 92 -4.24 5.16 -3.84
N GLU A 93 -4.21 4.44 -4.97
CA GLU A 93 -4.48 5.02 -6.29
C GLU A 93 -5.90 5.60 -6.37
N GLU A 94 -6.91 4.91 -5.84
CA GLU A 94 -8.29 5.41 -5.74
C GLU A 94 -8.38 6.69 -4.89
N LEU A 95 -7.72 6.70 -3.72
CA LEU A 95 -7.67 7.86 -2.81
C LEU A 95 -6.96 9.06 -3.45
N ILE A 96 -5.88 8.83 -4.19
CA ILE A 96 -5.17 9.89 -4.94
C ILE A 96 -6.10 10.47 -6.02
N ARG A 97 -6.78 9.62 -6.79
CA ARG A 97 -7.73 10.08 -7.82
C ARG A 97 -8.87 10.90 -7.20
N GLN A 98 -9.41 10.47 -6.06
CA GLN A 98 -10.41 11.25 -5.32
C GLN A 98 -9.86 12.61 -4.87
N ARG A 99 -8.64 12.65 -4.35
CA ARG A 99 -7.98 13.90 -3.96
C ARG A 99 -7.80 14.84 -5.15
N GLU A 100 -7.35 14.33 -6.29
CA GLU A 100 -7.21 15.11 -7.52
C GLU A 100 -8.55 15.69 -7.99
N GLN A 101 -9.62 14.90 -7.94
CA GLN A 101 -10.97 15.36 -8.25
C GLN A 101 -11.42 16.46 -7.27
N ASN A 102 -11.16 16.30 -5.98
CA ASN A 102 -11.52 17.29 -4.97
C ASN A 102 -10.74 18.60 -5.15
N ILE A 103 -9.44 18.52 -5.47
CA ILE A 103 -8.61 19.70 -5.80
C ILE A 103 -9.14 20.41 -7.04
N ALA A 104 -9.53 19.65 -8.08
CA ALA A 104 -10.13 20.23 -9.28
C ALA A 104 -11.46 20.94 -8.97
N LEU A 105 -12.34 20.32 -8.16
CA LEU A 105 -13.58 20.92 -7.69
C LEU A 105 -13.31 22.16 -6.82
N ALA A 106 -12.30 22.14 -5.96
CA ALA A 106 -11.92 23.31 -5.18
C ALA A 106 -11.49 24.48 -6.07
N GLY A 107 -10.69 24.20 -7.11
CA GLY A 107 -10.28 25.21 -8.10
C GLY A 107 -11.47 25.78 -8.86
N GLN A 108 -12.39 24.92 -9.31
CA GLN A 108 -13.64 25.35 -9.94
C GLN A 108 -14.49 26.21 -9.00
N LEU A 109 -14.61 25.82 -7.73
CA LEU A 109 -15.38 26.58 -6.74
C LEU A 109 -14.74 27.93 -6.43
N LYS A 110 -13.41 28.03 -6.36
CA LYS A 110 -12.70 29.30 -6.22
C LYS A 110 -12.97 30.24 -7.39
N GLY A 111 -12.87 29.74 -8.63
CA GLY A 111 -13.27 30.51 -9.83
C GLY A 111 -14.75 30.94 -9.78
N LEU A 112 -15.62 30.01 -9.33
CA LEU A 112 -16.98 30.20 -8.83
C LEU A 112 -17.17 31.50 -8.06
N ILE A 113 -16.53 31.50 -6.90
CA ILE A 113 -16.57 32.55 -5.91
C ILE A 113 -16.07 33.86 -6.51
N ASP A 114 -14.95 33.84 -7.23
CA ASP A 114 -14.35 35.04 -7.82
C ASP A 114 -15.28 35.68 -8.86
N ALA A 115 -15.86 34.90 -9.77
CA ALA A 115 -16.80 35.39 -10.78
C ALA A 115 -18.06 36.01 -10.14
N VAL A 116 -18.57 35.38 -9.08
CA VAL A 116 -19.73 35.85 -8.32
C VAL A 116 -19.41 37.13 -7.53
N VAL A 117 -18.25 37.19 -6.88
CA VAL A 117 -17.80 38.35 -6.10
C VAL A 117 -17.56 39.56 -7.00
N ASN A 118 -16.92 39.34 -8.16
CA ASN A 118 -16.65 40.39 -9.15
C ASN A 118 -17.87 40.74 -10.02
N LYS A 119 -18.96 39.98 -9.89
CA LYS A 119 -20.21 40.16 -10.66
C LYS A 119 -19.98 40.18 -12.17
N GLU A 120 -19.20 39.20 -12.65
CA GLU A 120 -18.95 39.00 -14.08
C GLU A 120 -20.26 38.84 -14.85
N LYS A 121 -20.32 39.28 -16.11
CA LYS A 121 -21.61 39.42 -16.83
C LYS A 121 -22.43 38.12 -16.88
N ASP A 122 -21.75 36.98 -16.89
CA ASP A 122 -22.25 35.62 -17.04
C ASP A 122 -22.21 34.80 -15.73
N TRP A 123 -21.90 35.41 -14.57
CA TRP A 123 -21.79 34.68 -13.29
C TRP A 123 -23.02 33.83 -12.95
N LYS A 124 -24.22 34.28 -13.33
CA LYS A 124 -25.47 33.54 -13.10
C LYS A 124 -25.57 32.26 -13.92
N ASP A 125 -25.07 32.30 -15.14
CA ASP A 125 -25.08 31.13 -16.03
C ASP A 125 -23.99 30.15 -15.61
N GLN A 126 -22.84 30.65 -15.17
CA GLN A 126 -21.79 29.83 -14.56
C GLN A 126 -22.27 29.12 -13.28
N VAL A 127 -22.99 29.81 -12.39
CA VAL A 127 -23.58 29.19 -11.18
C VAL A 127 -24.62 28.13 -11.53
N LYS A 128 -25.43 28.33 -12.57
CA LYS A 128 -26.37 27.29 -13.04
C LYS A 128 -25.66 26.06 -13.58
N GLN A 129 -24.59 26.23 -14.37
CA GLN A 129 -23.80 25.11 -14.87
C GLN A 129 -23.12 24.35 -13.71
N ALA A 130 -22.77 25.06 -12.64
CA ALA A 130 -22.17 24.47 -11.44
C ALA A 130 -23.12 23.52 -10.68
N GLU A 131 -24.43 23.59 -10.88
CA GLU A 131 -25.43 22.69 -10.26
C GLU A 131 -25.24 21.22 -10.64
N GLU A 132 -24.56 20.93 -11.77
CA GLU A 132 -24.23 19.56 -12.16
C GLU A 132 -23.15 18.93 -11.28
N ASN A 133 -22.23 19.75 -10.75
CA ASN A 133 -21.03 19.30 -10.04
C ASN A 133 -21.05 19.60 -8.54
N PHE A 134 -21.85 20.58 -8.12
CA PHE A 134 -21.96 21.02 -6.73
C PHE A 134 -23.37 20.88 -6.21
N SER A 135 -23.47 20.48 -4.95
CA SER A 135 -24.73 20.35 -4.24
C SER A 135 -25.33 21.72 -3.88
N GLU A 136 -26.63 21.73 -3.59
CA GLU A 136 -27.41 22.93 -3.30
C GLU A 136 -26.84 23.78 -2.15
N ASP A 137 -26.21 23.13 -1.17
CA ASP A 137 -25.54 23.77 -0.03
C ASP A 137 -24.29 24.60 -0.41
N ILE A 138 -23.82 24.51 -1.66
CA ILE A 138 -22.80 25.37 -2.25
C ILE A 138 -23.43 26.40 -3.19
N ILE A 139 -24.41 25.98 -3.99
CA ILE A 139 -25.10 26.82 -4.98
C ILE A 139 -25.89 27.96 -4.32
N GLU A 140 -26.59 27.69 -3.22
CA GLU A 140 -27.35 28.69 -2.49
C GLU A 140 -26.44 29.79 -1.93
N PRO A 141 -25.33 29.48 -1.20
CA PRO A 141 -24.36 30.49 -0.80
C PRO A 141 -23.78 31.31 -1.96
N LEU A 142 -23.42 30.69 -3.10
CA LEU A 142 -22.94 31.42 -4.29
C LEU A 142 -24.00 32.43 -4.78
N THR A 143 -25.26 32.00 -4.82
CA THR A 143 -26.38 32.85 -5.23
C THR A 143 -26.59 34.02 -4.27
N ILE A 144 -26.47 33.80 -2.96
CA ILE A 144 -26.56 34.83 -1.93
C ILE A 144 -25.45 35.87 -2.12
N VAL A 145 -24.20 35.41 -2.30
CA VAL A 145 -23.02 36.27 -2.51
C VAL A 145 -23.21 37.13 -3.77
N GLY A 146 -23.64 36.54 -4.90
CA GLY A 146 -23.80 37.27 -6.16
C GLY A 146 -24.93 38.30 -6.16
N LYS A 147 -26.02 38.02 -5.46
CA LYS A 147 -27.16 38.95 -5.31
C LYS A 147 -26.90 40.03 -4.27
N ALA A 148 -25.92 39.86 -3.39
CA ALA A 148 -25.66 40.82 -2.32
C ALA A 148 -25.25 42.19 -2.88
N ARG A 149 -25.84 43.25 -2.32
CA ARG A 149 -25.47 44.64 -2.63
C ARG A 149 -24.30 45.13 -1.79
N SER A 150 -24.04 44.51 -0.64
CA SER A 150 -22.99 44.89 0.30
C SER A 150 -22.33 43.65 0.89
N THR A 151 -21.01 43.70 0.96
CA THR A 151 -20.17 42.67 1.59
C THR A 151 -20.27 42.71 3.12
N LYS A 152 -20.84 43.76 3.71
CA LYS A 152 -20.98 43.91 5.17
C LYS A 152 -22.22 43.21 5.74
N SER A 153 -23.12 42.72 4.89
CA SER A 153 -24.32 42.04 5.37
C SER A 153 -23.98 40.70 6.03
N GLN A 154 -24.70 40.35 7.10
CA GLN A 154 -24.50 39.09 7.81
C GLN A 154 -24.66 37.88 6.87
N ASN A 155 -25.71 37.87 6.04
CA ASN A 155 -25.96 36.79 5.09
C ASN A 155 -24.81 36.60 4.09
N TYR A 156 -24.18 37.68 3.61
CA TYR A 156 -23.02 37.60 2.75
C TYR A 156 -21.82 37.01 3.48
N GLN A 157 -21.55 37.47 4.69
CA GLN A 157 -20.42 37.00 5.50
C GLN A 157 -20.57 35.51 5.85
N ASP A 158 -21.77 35.06 6.18
CA ASP A 158 -22.03 33.66 6.50
C ASP A 158 -21.96 32.77 5.26
N ALA A 159 -22.51 33.22 4.12
CA ALA A 159 -22.36 32.52 2.84
C ALA A 159 -20.88 32.39 2.43
N MET A 160 -20.08 33.45 2.59
CA MET A 160 -18.66 33.42 2.27
C MET A 160 -17.88 32.48 3.20
N LYS A 161 -18.21 32.43 4.50
CA LYS A 161 -17.60 31.47 5.43
C LYS A 161 -17.90 30.03 5.03
N LEU A 162 -19.16 29.74 4.65
CA LEU A 162 -19.54 28.41 4.18
C LEU A 162 -18.75 28.01 2.92
N LEU A 163 -18.68 28.91 1.94
CA LEU A 163 -17.93 28.68 0.70
C LEU A 163 -16.44 28.44 0.95
N ASN A 164 -15.80 29.28 1.77
CA ASN A 164 -14.40 29.11 2.15
C ASN A 164 -14.16 27.80 2.91
N ALA A 165 -15.07 27.42 3.80
CA ALA A 165 -14.98 26.14 4.51
C ALA A 165 -15.08 24.96 3.54
N ARG A 166 -15.98 25.02 2.53
CA ARG A 166 -16.12 23.98 1.50
C ARG A 166 -14.87 23.86 0.64
N VAL A 167 -14.32 24.99 0.20
CA VAL A 167 -13.03 25.04 -0.50
C VAL A 167 -11.93 24.40 0.35
N ASN A 168 -11.77 24.81 1.60
CA ASN A 168 -10.74 24.26 2.49
C ASN A 168 -10.92 22.75 2.70
N ASN A 169 -12.15 22.24 2.83
CA ASN A 169 -12.40 20.81 2.97
C ASN A 169 -12.00 20.03 1.71
N LEU A 170 -12.33 20.57 0.53
CA LEU A 170 -11.96 19.99 -0.77
C LEU A 170 -10.45 20.07 -1.06
N GLU A 171 -9.72 21.04 -0.50
CA GLU A 171 -8.26 21.13 -0.67
C GLU A 171 -7.50 20.29 0.35
N SER A 172 -7.84 20.44 1.63
CA SER A 172 -7.15 19.75 2.73
C SER A 172 -7.27 18.25 2.64
N ASN A 173 -8.44 17.71 2.24
CA ASN A 173 -8.66 16.27 2.09
C ASN A 173 -8.17 15.43 3.31
N LEU A 174 -8.28 15.99 4.52
CA LEU A 174 -7.67 15.41 5.72
C LEU A 174 -8.03 13.93 5.94
N HIS A 175 -9.28 13.55 5.65
CA HIS A 175 -9.72 12.15 5.75
C HIS A 175 -8.96 11.22 4.79
N ILE A 176 -8.71 11.67 3.55
CA ILE A 176 -7.94 10.93 2.55
C ILE A 176 -6.49 10.81 3.01
N GLU A 177 -5.91 11.87 3.55
CA GLU A 177 -4.53 11.87 4.06
C GLU A 177 -4.34 10.86 5.20
N ILE A 178 -5.23 10.89 6.19
CA ILE A 178 -5.22 9.94 7.30
C ILE A 178 -5.39 8.50 6.81
N ASP A 179 -6.29 8.26 5.86
CA ASP A 179 -6.50 6.93 5.30
C ASP A 179 -5.27 6.45 4.49
N MET A 180 -4.62 7.33 3.74
CA MET A 180 -3.37 7.03 3.02
C MET A 180 -2.24 6.71 3.99
N GLU A 181 -2.04 7.49 5.05
CA GLU A 181 -1.01 7.26 6.07
C GLU A 181 -1.20 5.89 6.75
N ARG A 182 -2.45 5.56 7.14
CA ARG A 182 -2.77 4.26 7.72
C ARG A 182 -2.46 3.11 6.76
N ILE A 183 -2.76 3.28 5.46
CA ILE A 183 -2.46 2.26 4.45
C ILE A 183 -0.95 2.18 4.21
N GLU A 184 -0.23 3.30 4.24
CA GLU A 184 1.22 3.36 4.11
C GLU A 184 1.90 2.55 5.22
N ASP A 185 1.55 2.78 6.48
CA ASP A 185 2.16 2.07 7.61
C ASP A 185 1.92 0.56 7.56
N ARG A 186 0.72 0.14 7.15
CA ARG A 186 0.44 -1.28 6.86
C ARG A 186 1.29 -1.80 5.72
N SER A 187 1.45 -1.01 4.67
CA SER A 187 2.23 -1.38 3.48
C SER A 187 3.73 -1.48 3.79
N LYS A 188 4.26 -0.66 4.72
CA LYS A 188 5.62 -0.82 5.26
C LYS A 188 5.78 -2.20 5.93
N ALA A 189 4.82 -2.61 6.78
CA ALA A 189 4.88 -3.92 7.45
C ALA A 189 4.80 -5.10 6.46
N LEU A 190 3.92 -5.01 5.46
CA LEU A 190 3.83 -5.99 4.38
C LEU A 190 5.12 -6.06 3.55
N SER A 191 5.71 -4.91 3.24
CA SER A 191 7.00 -4.84 2.55
C SER A 191 8.14 -5.40 3.39
N TYR A 192 8.15 -5.16 4.70
CA TYR A 192 9.15 -5.71 5.61
C TYR A 192 9.15 -7.24 5.60
N ILE A 193 7.96 -7.86 5.67
CA ILE A 193 7.80 -9.32 5.48
C ILE A 193 8.33 -9.76 4.11
N GLY A 194 7.89 -9.09 3.05
CA GLY A 194 8.28 -9.43 1.67
C GLY A 194 9.78 -9.31 1.42
N ILE A 195 10.50 -8.44 2.12
CA ILE A 195 11.95 -8.31 2.01
C ILE A 195 12.64 -9.36 2.89
N GLU A 196 12.37 -9.38 4.19
CA GLU A 196 13.12 -10.19 5.16
C GLU A 196 12.89 -11.69 4.97
N ILE A 197 11.63 -12.11 4.75
CA ILE A 197 11.29 -13.53 4.63
C ILE A 197 11.57 -14.05 3.22
N ALA A 198 11.28 -13.28 2.17
CA ALA A 198 11.55 -13.73 0.81
C ALA A 198 13.05 -13.82 0.51
N ASP A 199 13.87 -12.92 1.06
CA ASP A 199 15.33 -13.01 0.90
C ASP A 199 15.91 -14.24 1.60
N ALA A 200 15.40 -14.56 2.80
CA ALA A 200 15.75 -15.80 3.49
C ALA A 200 15.34 -17.06 2.70
N LEU A 201 14.15 -17.06 2.09
CA LEU A 201 13.65 -18.18 1.27
C LEU A 201 14.49 -18.43 0.02
N LYS A 202 15.12 -17.41 -0.60
CA LYS A 202 16.00 -17.61 -1.79
C LYS A 202 17.17 -18.54 -1.52
N SER A 203 17.62 -18.61 -0.27
CA SER A 203 18.76 -19.42 0.14
C SER A 203 18.39 -20.89 0.35
N ILE A 204 17.09 -21.21 0.37
CA ILE A 204 16.55 -22.55 0.58
C ILE A 204 16.19 -23.16 -0.79
N PRO A 205 16.71 -24.36 -1.13
CA PRO A 205 16.24 -25.08 -2.32
C PRO A 205 14.75 -25.38 -2.17
N THR A 206 13.95 -25.17 -3.23
CA THR A 206 12.56 -25.64 -3.27
C THR A 206 12.51 -27.13 -2.90
N PRO A 207 11.77 -27.53 -1.86
CA PRO A 207 11.62 -28.93 -1.50
C PRO A 207 11.09 -29.69 -2.73
N VAL A 208 11.79 -30.76 -3.12
CA VAL A 208 11.24 -31.70 -4.10
C VAL A 208 10.08 -32.39 -3.40
N GLU A 209 8.86 -32.27 -3.95
CA GLU A 209 7.73 -33.05 -3.44
C GLU A 209 8.02 -34.52 -3.73
N GLU A 210 8.54 -35.25 -2.73
CA GLU A 210 8.50 -36.70 -2.74
C GLU A 210 7.01 -37.07 -2.76
N VAL A 211 6.54 -37.49 -3.92
CA VAL A 211 5.20 -38.05 -4.10
C VAL A 211 5.16 -39.34 -3.30
N GLU A 212 4.78 -39.26 -2.03
CA GLU A 212 4.33 -40.43 -1.28
C GLU A 212 3.04 -40.94 -1.92
N ASN A 213 3.19 -41.83 -2.90
CA ASN A 213 2.15 -42.82 -3.20
C ASN A 213 2.76 -44.20 -3.00
N GLN A 214 2.25 -44.87 -1.97
CA GLN A 214 2.50 -46.25 -1.63
C GLN A 214 1.99 -47.17 -2.76
N GLN A 215 2.84 -48.14 -3.13
CA GLN A 215 2.55 -49.51 -3.56
C GLN A 215 1.56 -49.77 -4.73
N GLU A 216 2.03 -50.67 -5.61
CA GLU A 216 1.34 -51.40 -6.68
C GLU A 216 1.05 -50.62 -7.98
N ILE A 217 1.83 -50.94 -9.03
CA ILE A 217 1.39 -51.66 -10.25
C ILE A 217 2.55 -51.59 -11.26
N GLN A 218 3.21 -52.74 -11.44
CA GLN A 218 3.90 -53.08 -12.68
C GLN A 218 2.84 -53.12 -13.81
N GLU A 219 3.23 -52.75 -15.03
CA GLU A 219 2.38 -52.43 -16.20
C GLU A 219 1.98 -50.95 -16.17
N VAL A 220 2.49 -50.06 -17.02
CA VAL A 220 2.31 -50.08 -18.48
C VAL A 220 3.57 -49.58 -19.18
N GLN A 221 4.31 -50.54 -19.71
CA GLN A 221 5.31 -50.39 -20.75
C GLN A 221 4.59 -50.03 -22.07
N GLN A 222 4.02 -48.84 -22.19
CA GLN A 222 3.37 -48.35 -23.42
C GLN A 222 2.89 -46.90 -23.22
N VAL A 223 3.78 -45.91 -23.29
CA VAL A 223 3.58 -44.65 -24.05
C VAL A 223 4.98 -44.05 -24.26
N GLN A 224 5.85 -44.80 -24.95
CA GLN A 224 7.16 -44.31 -25.40
C GLN A 224 7.04 -43.60 -26.77
N GLU A 225 5.82 -43.30 -27.23
CA GLU A 225 5.54 -42.72 -28.56
C GLU A 225 4.89 -41.32 -28.55
N GLU A 226 4.55 -40.73 -27.40
CA GLU A 226 4.10 -39.32 -27.37
C GLU A 226 5.24 -38.30 -27.13
N GLN A 227 6.50 -38.77 -27.04
CA GLN A 227 7.67 -37.90 -26.94
C GLN A 227 8.03 -37.18 -28.25
N GLN A 228 7.29 -37.39 -29.34
CA GLN A 228 7.55 -36.75 -30.63
C GLN A 228 6.51 -35.68 -31.06
N TYR A 229 5.48 -35.42 -30.25
CA TYR A 229 4.45 -34.40 -30.55
C TYR A 229 4.49 -33.13 -29.67
N ILE A 230 5.44 -33.02 -28.72
CA ILE A 230 5.57 -31.83 -27.85
C ILE A 230 6.63 -30.83 -28.39
N GLN A 231 7.26 -31.10 -29.53
CA GLN A 231 8.25 -30.18 -30.12
C GLN A 231 7.67 -29.08 -31.03
N GLU A 232 6.37 -29.06 -31.30
CA GLU A 232 5.75 -28.06 -32.20
C GLU A 232 4.59 -27.24 -31.61
N THR A 233 4.33 -27.33 -30.31
CA THR A 233 3.44 -26.35 -29.65
C THR A 233 4.24 -25.49 -28.68
N THR A 234 4.46 -24.26 -29.13
CA THR A 234 4.93 -23.11 -28.36
C THR A 234 4.19 -22.99 -27.03
N PHE A 235 4.74 -23.60 -25.97
CA PHE A 235 4.35 -23.27 -24.61
C PHE A 235 5.28 -22.16 -24.14
N GLU A 236 4.79 -20.92 -24.26
CA GLU A 236 5.43 -19.74 -23.68
C GLU A 236 5.79 -20.05 -22.22
N THR A 237 7.09 -20.00 -21.93
CA THR A 237 7.60 -20.19 -20.58
C THR A 237 7.02 -19.11 -19.69
N LYS A 238 6.15 -19.50 -18.73
CA LYS A 238 5.62 -18.58 -17.73
C LYS A 238 6.80 -17.85 -17.06
N PRO A 239 6.79 -16.50 -17.00
CA PRO A 239 7.90 -15.76 -16.42
C PRO A 239 8.04 -16.10 -14.94
N SER A 240 9.28 -16.18 -14.45
CA SER A 240 9.54 -16.55 -13.06
C SER A 240 8.91 -15.52 -12.10
N LEU A 241 8.45 -15.98 -10.92
CA LEU A 241 7.88 -15.11 -9.89
C LEU A 241 8.85 -13.98 -9.47
N TRP A 242 10.14 -14.19 -9.65
CA TRP A 242 11.19 -13.20 -9.45
C TRP A 242 11.25 -12.13 -10.56
N GLN A 243 10.94 -12.50 -11.81
CA GLN A 243 10.66 -11.54 -12.88
C GLN A 243 9.34 -10.81 -12.63
N ARG A 244 8.32 -11.46 -12.05
CA ARG A 244 7.08 -10.77 -11.63
C ARG A 244 7.35 -9.79 -10.48
N PHE A 245 8.21 -10.11 -9.52
CA PHE A 245 8.64 -9.18 -8.46
C PHE A 245 9.42 -7.97 -9.01
N LYS A 246 10.39 -8.21 -9.91
CA LYS A 246 11.18 -7.13 -10.55
C LYS A 246 10.38 -6.28 -11.56
N ASN A 247 9.43 -6.89 -12.27
CA ASN A 247 8.56 -6.21 -13.23
C ASN A 247 7.25 -5.72 -12.62
N SER A 248 6.97 -6.07 -11.36
CA SER A 248 5.80 -5.55 -10.64
C SER A 248 5.99 -4.05 -10.43
N LYS A 249 4.87 -3.33 -10.48
CA LYS A 249 4.77 -1.92 -10.13
C LYS A 249 5.37 -1.62 -8.74
N PHE A 250 5.65 -2.63 -7.90
CA PHE A 250 6.36 -2.57 -6.62
C PHE A 250 7.57 -1.62 -6.58
N VAL A 251 8.59 -1.81 -7.44
CA VAL A 251 9.81 -0.97 -7.40
C VAL A 251 9.55 0.46 -7.93
N ARG A 252 8.65 0.61 -8.91
CA ARG A 252 8.26 1.93 -9.45
C ARG A 252 7.35 2.70 -8.49
N ALA A 253 6.44 2.02 -7.79
CA ALA A 253 5.52 2.59 -6.81
C ALA A 253 6.28 3.05 -5.56
N MET A 254 7.25 2.26 -5.07
CA MET A 254 8.14 2.71 -3.99
C MET A 254 8.95 3.96 -4.37
N LYS A 255 9.44 4.04 -5.62
CA LYS A 255 10.16 5.21 -6.13
C LYS A 255 9.24 6.42 -6.37
N ALA A 256 7.96 6.19 -6.66
CA ALA A 256 6.95 7.23 -6.82
C ALA A 256 6.49 7.77 -5.45
N ILE A 257 6.19 6.91 -4.48
CA ILE A 257 5.80 7.29 -3.11
C ILE A 257 6.91 8.10 -2.45
N THR A 258 8.18 7.65 -2.56
CA THR A 258 9.34 8.43 -2.07
C THR A 258 9.55 9.74 -2.82
N ARG A 259 9.31 9.79 -4.14
CA ARG A 259 9.33 11.07 -4.91
C ARG A 259 8.20 12.01 -4.53
N ILE A 260 6.99 11.50 -4.31
CA ILE A 260 5.84 12.29 -3.87
C ILE A 260 6.16 12.92 -2.52
N ARG A 261 6.80 12.17 -1.60
CA ARG A 261 7.30 12.73 -0.34
C ARG A 261 8.34 13.84 -0.55
N ILE A 262 9.32 13.65 -1.44
CA ILE A 262 10.34 14.68 -1.77
C ILE A 262 9.72 15.93 -2.44
N VAL A 263 8.65 15.77 -3.21
CA VAL A 263 7.97 16.91 -3.88
C VAL A 263 6.99 17.62 -2.94
N ILE A 264 6.39 16.91 -1.97
CA ILE A 264 5.51 17.50 -0.95
C ILE A 264 6.34 18.27 0.11
N ASP A 265 7.55 17.83 0.43
CA ASP A 265 8.50 18.55 1.31
C ASP A 265 9.20 19.75 0.63
N ALA A 266 8.78 20.15 -0.57
CA ALA A 266 9.17 21.40 -1.18
C ALA A 266 8.00 22.41 -1.13
N PRO A 267 7.83 23.16 -0.03
CA PRO A 267 6.99 24.35 -0.11
C PRO A 267 7.70 25.33 -1.04
N ASN A 268 7.00 25.77 -2.09
CA ASN A 268 7.17 27.08 -2.72
C ASN A 268 8.58 27.71 -2.59
N ALA A 269 9.53 27.20 -3.37
CA ALA A 269 10.66 28.02 -3.81
C ALA A 269 10.40 28.38 -5.28
N LEU A 270 9.44 29.26 -5.51
CA LEU A 270 9.27 29.96 -6.78
C LEU A 270 9.37 31.48 -6.52
N PRO A 271 9.78 32.25 -7.55
CA PRO A 271 10.87 33.21 -7.50
C PRO A 271 10.38 34.67 -7.36
N GLU A 272 11.31 35.62 -7.51
CA GLU A 272 11.17 37.11 -7.44
C GLU A 272 11.60 37.71 -6.09
N GLY A 273 12.36 38.80 -6.00
CA GLY A 273 12.82 39.75 -7.01
C GLY A 273 13.83 40.74 -6.43
N ARG A 274 14.47 41.47 -7.33
CA ARG A 274 15.47 42.54 -7.10
C ARG A 274 14.94 43.74 -6.31
N GLY A 275 15.85 44.46 -5.64
CA GLY A 275 15.72 45.86 -5.17
C GLY A 275 16.36 46.04 -3.78
N GLU A 276 17.61 46.51 -3.64
CA GLU A 276 18.13 47.89 -3.64
C GLU A 276 18.49 48.41 -2.21
N ASN A 277 19.71 49.00 -2.13
CA ASN A 277 20.19 50.07 -1.24
C ASN A 277 20.14 49.92 0.30
N ASN A 278 21.31 49.67 0.90
CA ASN A 278 22.10 50.68 1.65
C ASN A 278 23.55 50.20 1.84
#